data_AF-A0A813D7N9-F1
#
_entry.id   AF-A0A813D7N9-F1
#
_cell.length_a   1.000
_cell.length_b   1.000
_cell.length_c   1.000
_cell.angle_alpha   90.00
_cell.angle_beta   90.00
_cell.angle_gamma   90.00
#
_symmetry.space_group_name_H-M   'P 1'
#
loop_
_entity.id
_entity.type
_entity.pdbx_description
1 polymer ?
#
loop_
_entity_poly.entity_id
_entity_poly.type
_entity_poly.pdbx_seq_one_letter_code
_entity_poly.pdbx_strand_id
1 'polypeptide(L)'
;AQVLSSDTRDRIVQMPGWDRIQDVCLVIGELTAAMIAMSSLHRGVATMVLNLVSHTTQNGSDDSKTEEWFRLYQEGSLQEIYHCSIPSRSELCGMEMVEAAHHLLQQFRMLLLAVKREEESKSDSNSHSKQPRYRLVLFPGSETILNEGDR
;
A
#
# COMPACT_ATOMS: atom_id res chain seq x y z
N ALA A 1 1.40 -15.90 7.31
CA ALA A 1 1.20 -16.33 8.72
C ALA A 1 0.78 -15.15 9.58
N GLN A 2 0.02 -15.37 10.65
CA GLN A 2 -0.30 -14.34 11.66
C GLN A 2 0.30 -14.75 13.00
N VAL A 3 0.99 -13.84 13.69
CA VAL A 3 1.63 -14.10 14.99
C VAL A 3 1.38 -12.96 15.96
N LEU A 4 1.47 -13.27 17.26
CA LEU A 4 1.22 -12.29 18.32
C LEU A 4 2.48 -11.48 18.68
N SER A 5 3.67 -12.10 18.61
CA SER A 5 4.94 -11.48 19.00
C SER A 5 5.96 -11.44 17.86
N SER A 6 6.81 -10.43 17.88
CA SER A 6 7.97 -10.27 16.99
C SER A 6 8.94 -11.46 17.09
N ASP A 7 9.14 -11.98 18.29
CA ASP A 7 10.04 -13.12 18.53
C ASP A 7 9.60 -14.37 17.76
N THR A 8 8.27 -14.55 17.61
CA THR A 8 7.71 -15.67 16.84
C THR A 8 7.93 -15.48 15.35
N ARG A 9 7.75 -14.25 14.83
CA ARG A 9 8.10 -13.91 13.43
C ARG A 9 9.56 -14.23 13.15
N ASP A 10 10.47 -13.82 14.03
CA ASP A 10 11.91 -13.97 13.80
C ASP A 10 12.33 -15.45 13.70
N ARG A 11 11.66 -16.35 14.44
CA ARG A 11 11.84 -17.79 14.31
C ARG A 11 11.27 -18.35 13.00
N ILE A 12 10.11 -17.87 12.57
CA ILE A 12 9.45 -18.31 11.33
C ILE A 12 10.29 -17.93 10.10
N VAL A 13 10.82 -16.70 10.07
CA VAL A 13 11.65 -16.21 8.95
C VAL A 13 12.97 -16.99 8.81
N GLN A 14 13.39 -17.72 9.84
CA GLN A 14 14.57 -18.58 9.83
C GLN A 14 14.26 -20.02 9.38
N MET A 15 13.00 -20.38 9.19
CA MET A 15 12.63 -21.74 8.79
C MET A 15 13.12 -22.03 7.36
N PRO A 16 13.64 -23.25 7.10
CA PRO A 16 14.03 -23.64 5.77
C PRO A 16 12.80 -23.64 4.85
N GLY A 17 12.91 -22.99 3.70
CA GLY A 17 11.82 -22.84 2.73
C GLY A 17 11.03 -21.53 2.84
N TRP A 18 11.30 -20.67 3.82
CA TRP A 18 10.68 -19.35 3.91
C TRP A 18 11.25 -18.40 2.83
N ASP A 19 10.40 -17.95 1.91
CA ASP A 19 10.74 -16.94 0.92
C ASP A 19 10.40 -15.54 1.44
N ARG A 20 11.43 -14.73 1.71
CA ARG A 20 11.25 -13.36 2.23
C ARG A 20 10.53 -12.42 1.27
N ILE A 21 10.40 -12.76 -0.02
CA ILE A 21 9.73 -11.94 -1.02
C ILE A 21 8.24 -12.27 -1.10
N GLN A 22 7.89 -13.55 -1.01
CA GLN A 22 6.50 -14.02 -1.19
C GLN A 22 5.79 -14.30 0.13
N ASP A 23 6.51 -14.75 1.15
CA ASP A 23 5.91 -15.14 2.43
C ASP A 23 5.78 -13.94 3.36
N VAL A 24 4.54 -13.62 3.71
CA VAL A 24 4.20 -12.53 4.62
C VAL A 24 3.88 -13.09 6.01
N CYS A 25 4.56 -12.55 7.04
CA CYS A 25 4.26 -12.80 8.45
C CYS A 25 3.75 -11.52 9.10
N LEU A 26 2.47 -11.49 9.46
CA LEU A 26 1.84 -10.35 10.11
C LEU A 26 1.94 -10.48 11.63
N VAL A 27 2.62 -9.54 12.27
CA VAL A 27 2.68 -9.44 13.73
C VAL A 27 1.55 -8.54 14.21
N ILE A 28 0.53 -9.12 14.84
CA ILE A 28 -0.67 -8.39 15.26
C ILE A 28 -0.32 -7.31 16.28
N GLY A 29 0.59 -7.60 17.22
CA GLY A 29 1.04 -6.63 18.21
C GLY A 29 1.67 -5.37 17.60
N GLU A 30 2.51 -5.54 16.57
CA GLU A 30 3.13 -4.41 15.84
C GLU A 30 2.09 -3.61 15.07
N LEU A 31 1.17 -4.30 14.36
CA LEU A 31 0.09 -3.65 13.62
C LEU A 31 -0.81 -2.82 14.55
N THR A 32 -1.27 -3.40 15.66
CA THR A 32 -2.12 -2.70 16.63
C THR A 32 -1.40 -1.51 17.25
N ALA A 33 -0.13 -1.66 17.65
CA ALA A 33 0.66 -0.56 18.18
C ALA A 33 0.82 0.58 17.15
N ALA A 34 1.09 0.25 15.88
CA ALA A 34 1.17 1.22 14.80
C ALA A 34 -0.15 1.96 14.56
N MET A 35 -1.29 1.27 14.58
CA MET A 35 -2.62 1.88 14.42
C MET A 35 -2.94 2.87 15.56
N ILE A 36 -2.59 2.52 16.80
CA ILE A 36 -2.76 3.41 17.96
C ILE A 36 -1.84 4.64 17.83
N ALA A 37 -0.58 4.43 17.45
CA ALA A 37 0.39 5.50 17.25
C ALA A 37 -0.04 6.46 16.11
N MET A 38 -0.56 5.94 15.00
CA MET A 38 -1.09 6.80 13.93
C MET A 38 -2.33 7.58 14.38
N SER A 39 -3.20 6.96 15.18
CA SER A 39 -4.40 7.62 15.71
C SER A 39 -4.09 8.73 16.72
N SER A 40 -2.92 8.71 17.36
CA SER A 40 -2.49 9.78 18.25
C SER A 40 -1.95 11.00 17.49
N LEU A 41 -1.40 10.80 16.29
CA LEU A 41 -1.01 11.88 15.37
C LEU A 41 -2.25 12.49 14.68
N HIS A 42 -3.08 11.62 14.10
CA HIS A 42 -4.28 12.02 13.37
C HIS A 42 -5.44 11.09 13.73
N ARG A 43 -6.45 11.64 14.40
CA ARG A 43 -7.64 10.90 14.82
C ARG A 43 -8.35 10.30 13.61
N GLY A 44 -8.72 9.03 13.69
CA GLY A 44 -9.49 8.33 12.66
C GLY A 44 -8.67 7.71 11.53
N VAL A 45 -7.35 7.95 11.45
CA VAL A 45 -6.50 7.36 10.40
C VAL A 45 -6.47 5.84 10.47
N ALA A 46 -6.45 5.24 11.68
CA ALA A 46 -6.51 3.79 11.80
C ALA A 46 -7.80 3.20 11.18
N THR A 47 -8.95 3.83 11.44
CA THR A 47 -10.24 3.40 10.85
C THR A 47 -10.23 3.54 9.34
N MET A 48 -9.70 4.64 8.81
CA MET A 48 -9.54 4.84 7.37
C MET A 48 -8.67 3.75 6.74
N VAL A 49 -7.49 3.47 7.30
CA VAL A 49 -6.58 2.44 6.79
C VAL A 49 -7.21 1.04 6.87
N LEU A 50 -7.93 0.73 7.96
CA LEU A 50 -8.63 -0.55 8.09
C LEU A 50 -9.75 -0.71 7.07
N ASN A 51 -10.49 0.36 6.76
CA ASN A 51 -11.51 0.33 5.71
C ASN A 51 -10.89 0.10 4.34
N LEU A 52 -9.76 0.74 4.03
CA LEU A 52 -9.05 0.58 2.75
C LEU A 52 -8.55 -0.85 2.45
N VAL A 53 -8.35 -1.66 3.49
CA VAL A 53 -7.94 -3.08 3.36
C VAL A 53 -9.08 -4.06 3.58
N SER A 54 -10.26 -3.56 3.94
CA SER A 54 -11.45 -4.37 4.18
C SER A 54 -12.37 -4.31 2.98
N HIS A 55 -12.75 -5.46 2.45
CA HIS A 55 -13.79 -5.52 1.43
C HIS A 55 -15.15 -5.23 2.06
N THR A 56 -15.64 -4.01 1.90
CA THR A 56 -16.99 -3.64 2.35
C THR A 56 -17.92 -3.62 1.14
N THR A 57 -19.03 -4.34 1.24
CA THR A 57 -20.07 -4.30 0.21
C THR A 57 -21.12 -3.27 0.57
N GLN A 58 -21.65 -2.59 -0.44
CA GLN A 58 -22.83 -1.76 -0.26
C GLN A 58 -24.03 -2.68 0.00
N ASN A 59 -24.35 -2.90 1.26
CA ASN A 59 -25.61 -3.56 1.62
C ASN A 59 -26.71 -2.56 1.26
N GLY A 60 -27.55 -2.91 0.28
CA GLY A 60 -28.58 -2.08 -0.34
C GLY A 60 -29.74 -1.70 0.59
N SER A 61 -29.45 -1.09 1.73
CA SER A 61 -30.44 -0.34 2.49
C SER A 61 -30.44 1.09 1.98
N ASP A 62 -31.06 1.29 0.81
CA ASP A 62 -31.54 2.59 0.37
C ASP A 62 -32.74 2.98 1.26
N ASP A 63 -32.49 3.05 2.56
CA ASP A 63 -33.48 3.42 3.55
C ASP A 63 -33.46 4.95 3.61
N SER A 64 -34.59 5.55 3.22
CA SER A 64 -34.86 7.00 3.23
C SER A 64 -34.60 7.71 4.57
N LYS A 65 -34.17 6.97 5.60
CA LYS A 65 -33.85 7.42 6.96
C LYS A 65 -32.36 7.39 7.29
N THR A 66 -31.50 7.05 6.34
CA THR A 66 -30.05 7.01 6.59
C THR A 66 -29.53 8.42 6.86
N GLU A 67 -28.91 8.61 8.03
CA GLU A 67 -28.33 9.90 8.41
C GLU A 67 -27.19 10.29 7.45
N GLU A 68 -27.07 11.59 7.15
CA GLU A 68 -26.13 12.09 6.15
C GLU A 68 -24.67 11.72 6.44
N TRP A 69 -24.26 11.75 7.71
CA TRP A 69 -22.90 11.38 8.10
C TRP A 69 -22.58 9.92 7.76
N PHE A 70 -23.56 9.02 7.89
CA PHE A 70 -23.37 7.60 7.63
C PHE A 70 -23.27 7.35 6.12
N ARG A 71 -24.07 8.06 5.33
CA ARG A 71 -23.97 8.03 3.87
C ARG A 71 -22.57 8.45 3.39
N LEU A 72 -22.03 9.54 3.93
CA LEU A 72 -20.69 10.02 3.60
C LEU A 72 -19.59 9.06 4.08
N TYR A 73 -19.74 8.48 5.28
CA TYR A 73 -18.83 7.45 5.79
C TYR A 73 -18.81 6.23 4.86
N GLN A 74 -19.99 5.77 4.42
CA GLN A 74 -20.13 4.61 3.55
C GLN A 74 -19.49 4.86 2.18
N GLU A 75 -19.63 6.05 1.61
CA GLU A 75 -18.96 6.43 0.35
C GLU A 75 -17.43 6.27 0.45
N GLY A 76 -16.85 6.65 1.60
CA GLY A 76 -15.43 6.46 1.87
C GLY A 76 -15.04 5.02 2.22
N SER A 77 -15.90 4.25 2.89
CA SER A 77 -15.58 2.88 3.29
C SER A 77 -15.52 1.90 2.12
N LEU A 78 -16.17 2.24 1.00
CA LEU A 78 -16.15 1.47 -0.24
C LEU A 78 -14.84 1.63 -1.03
N GLN A 79 -13.93 2.50 -0.61
CA GLN A 79 -12.63 2.67 -1.23
C GLN A 79 -11.68 1.55 -0.78
N GLU A 80 -10.87 1.03 -1.70
CA GLU A 80 -9.91 -0.04 -1.45
C GLU A 80 -8.52 0.31 -2.01
N ILE A 81 -7.47 -0.26 -1.43
CA ILE A 81 -6.11 -0.15 -1.98
C ILE A 81 -5.89 -1.22 -3.04
N TYR A 82 -5.58 -0.77 -4.26
CA TYR A 82 -5.15 -1.61 -5.36
C TYR A 82 -3.68 -1.37 -5.69
N HIS A 83 -3.06 -2.34 -6.36
CA HIS A 83 -1.74 -2.19 -6.95
C HIS A 83 -1.80 -2.56 -8.44
N CYS A 84 -1.12 -1.79 -9.29
CA CYS A 84 -1.09 -2.01 -10.72
C CYS A 84 0.31 -1.75 -11.26
N SER A 85 0.78 -2.57 -12.19
CA SER A 85 2.06 -2.29 -12.85
C SER A 85 1.84 -1.26 -13.95
N ILE A 86 2.74 -0.28 -14.07
CA ILE A 86 2.74 0.66 -15.18
C ILE A 86 3.12 -0.10 -16.46
N PRO A 87 2.19 -0.25 -17.42
CA PRO A 87 2.45 -1.05 -18.62
C PRO A 87 3.45 -0.34 -19.54
N SER A 88 4.13 -1.14 -20.37
CA SER A 88 5.01 -0.63 -21.42
C SER A 88 4.26 0.35 -22.32
N ARG A 89 4.87 1.51 -22.58
CA ARG A 89 4.29 2.62 -23.37
C ARG A 89 3.08 3.32 -22.73
N SER A 90 2.87 3.18 -21.42
CA SER A 90 1.93 4.03 -20.70
C SER A 90 2.32 5.50 -20.83
N GLU A 91 1.33 6.38 -20.97
CA GLU A 91 1.53 7.83 -20.93
C GLU A 91 2.11 8.30 -19.59
N LEU A 92 1.94 7.51 -18.53
CA LEU A 92 2.51 7.81 -17.21
C LEU A 92 4.03 7.64 -17.16
N CYS A 93 4.62 6.87 -18.08
CA CYS A 93 6.06 6.64 -18.10
C CYS A 93 6.80 7.93 -18.47
N GLY A 94 7.74 8.35 -17.62
CA GLY A 94 8.48 9.60 -17.76
C GLY A 94 7.80 10.81 -17.12
N MET A 95 6.57 10.69 -16.61
CA MET A 95 5.93 11.76 -15.84
C MET A 95 6.49 11.82 -14.42
N GLU A 96 6.53 13.02 -13.86
CA GLU A 96 6.75 13.19 -12.43
C GLU A 96 5.55 12.63 -11.65
N MET A 97 5.79 12.03 -10.49
CA MET A 97 4.75 11.35 -9.72
C MET A 97 3.62 12.29 -9.29
N VAL A 98 3.91 13.57 -9.05
CA VAL A 98 2.89 14.59 -8.73
C VAL A 98 1.99 14.85 -9.95
N GLU A 99 2.56 14.97 -11.14
CA GLU A 99 1.82 15.15 -12.39
C GLU A 99 0.97 13.92 -12.70
N ALA A 100 1.55 12.73 -12.55
CA ALA A 100 0.84 11.46 -12.73
C ALA A 100 -0.30 11.31 -11.72
N ALA A 101 -0.09 11.65 -10.44
CA ALA A 101 -1.15 11.63 -9.43
C ALA A 101 -2.30 12.58 -9.78
N HIS A 102 -1.97 13.79 -10.28
CA HIS A 102 -2.97 14.74 -10.73
C HIS A 102 -3.75 14.23 -11.96
N HIS A 103 -3.04 13.69 -12.95
CA HIS A 103 -3.63 13.10 -14.15
C HIS A 103 -4.57 11.95 -13.80
N LEU A 104 -4.14 11.02 -12.94
CA LEU A 104 -4.92 9.87 -12.48
C LEU A 104 -6.18 10.30 -11.72
N LEU A 105 -6.08 11.32 -10.88
CA LEU A 105 -7.22 11.85 -10.13
C LEU A 105 -8.24 12.52 -11.05
N GLN A 106 -7.80 13.28 -12.06
CA GLN A 106 -8.70 13.99 -12.96
C GLN A 106 -9.37 13.07 -13.99
N GLN A 107 -8.61 12.20 -14.63
CA GLN A 107 -9.09 11.37 -15.75
C GLN A 107 -9.78 10.10 -15.26
N PHE A 108 -9.24 9.45 -14.23
CA PHE A 108 -9.67 8.11 -13.81
C PHE A 108 -10.28 8.08 -12.40
N ARG A 109 -10.30 9.21 -11.69
CA ARG A 109 -10.73 9.28 -10.28
C ARG A 109 -9.95 8.33 -9.36
N MET A 110 -8.69 8.07 -9.70
CA MET A 110 -7.80 7.22 -8.90
C MET A 110 -6.82 8.07 -8.09
N LEU A 111 -6.63 7.72 -6.82
CA LEU A 111 -5.65 8.36 -5.96
C LEU A 111 -4.35 7.55 -5.94
N LEU A 112 -3.28 8.13 -6.48
CA LEU A 112 -1.94 7.52 -6.42
C LEU A 112 -1.29 7.79 -5.05
N LEU A 113 -1.00 6.73 -4.29
CA LEU A 113 -0.44 6.82 -2.94
C LEU A 113 1.07 6.58 -2.89
N ALA A 114 1.53 5.61 -3.66
CA ALA A 114 2.88 5.08 -3.56
C ALA A 114 3.32 4.45 -4.87
N VAL A 115 4.64 4.32 -5.04
CA VAL A 115 5.24 3.54 -6.13
C VAL A 115 6.28 2.60 -5.56
N LYS A 116 6.20 1.33 -5.96
CA LYS A 116 7.20 0.30 -5.72
C LYS A 116 8.08 0.19 -6.95
N ARG A 117 9.38 0.46 -6.78
CA ARG A 117 10.40 0.33 -7.82
C ARG A 117 11.49 -0.65 -7.43
N GLU A 118 12.12 -1.28 -8.40
CA GLU A 118 13.31 -2.09 -8.18
C GLU A 118 14.51 -1.16 -7.87
N GLU A 119 15.29 -1.50 -6.86
CA GLU A 119 16.54 -0.81 -6.55
C GLU A 119 17.63 -1.31 -7.50
N GLU A 120 18.31 -0.38 -8.15
CA GLU A 120 19.51 -0.71 -8.91
C GLU A 120 20.55 -1.33 -7.99
N SER A 121 20.88 -2.60 -8.25
CA SER A 121 21.92 -3.31 -7.54
C SER A 121 23.25 -2.62 -7.85
N LYS A 122 23.77 -1.82 -6.92
CA LYS A 122 25.17 -1.38 -6.99
C LYS A 122 26.02 -2.63 -7.13
N SER A 123 26.86 -2.66 -8.16
CA SER A 123 27.62 -3.80 -8.62
C SER A 123 28.74 -4.22 -7.66
N ASP A 124 28.40 -4.59 -6.43
CA ASP A 124 29.33 -5.25 -5.52
C ASP A 124 29.47 -6.71 -5.95
N SER A 125 30.65 -7.01 -6.44
CA SER A 125 31.02 -8.21 -7.20
C SER A 125 31.11 -9.48 -6.34
N ASN A 126 30.56 -9.49 -5.12
CA ASN A 126 30.68 -10.58 -4.17
C ASN A 126 29.40 -10.75 -3.35
N SER A 127 28.47 -11.59 -3.82
CA SER A 127 27.64 -12.45 -2.96
C SER A 127 26.66 -13.28 -3.80
N HIS A 128 26.59 -14.57 -3.45
CA HIS A 128 25.67 -15.55 -3.99
C HIS A 128 24.23 -15.31 -3.49
N SER A 129 23.54 -14.33 -4.06
CA SER A 129 22.09 -14.29 -4.28
C SER A 129 21.70 -12.90 -4.78
N LYS A 130 21.61 -12.72 -6.11
CA LYS A 130 21.04 -11.51 -6.71
C LYS A 130 19.52 -11.53 -6.56
N GLN A 131 19.02 -11.38 -5.34
CA GLN A 131 17.59 -11.18 -5.11
C GLN A 131 17.24 -9.71 -5.38
N PRO A 132 16.21 -9.43 -6.19
CA PRO A 132 15.80 -8.07 -6.48
C PRO A 132 15.34 -7.37 -5.20
N ARG A 133 15.93 -6.22 -4.90
CA ARG A 133 15.50 -5.34 -3.81
C ARG A 133 14.49 -4.35 -4.37
N TYR A 134 13.42 -4.12 -3.63
CA TYR A 134 12.40 -3.14 -4.03
C TYR A 134 12.31 -2.05 -2.96
N ARG A 135 12.13 -0.82 -3.43
CA ARG A 135 11.86 0.34 -2.59
C ARG A 135 10.44 0.81 -2.83
N LEU A 136 9.68 0.94 -1.74
CA LEU A 136 8.39 1.62 -1.76
C LEU A 136 8.62 3.10 -1.44
N VAL A 137 8.14 3.96 -2.33
CA VAL A 137 8.21 5.41 -2.18
C VAL A 137 6.79 5.91 -1.92
N LEU A 138 6.53 6.35 -0.68
CA LEU A 138 5.24 6.90 -0.26
C LEU A 138 5.23 8.40 -0.50
N PHE A 139 4.19 8.92 -1.16
CA PHE A 139 3.99 10.36 -1.38
C PHE A 139 5.26 11.14 -1.79
N PRO A 140 6.08 10.66 -2.74
CA PRO A 140 7.25 11.43 -3.12
C PRO A 140 6.82 12.74 -3.77
N GLY A 141 7.58 13.79 -3.46
CA GLY A 141 7.45 15.07 -4.14
C GLY A 141 7.84 15.00 -5.62
N SER A 142 8.09 16.16 -6.20
CA SER A 142 8.39 16.37 -7.63
C SER A 142 9.63 15.64 -8.16
N GLU A 143 10.47 15.04 -7.30
CA GLU A 143 11.73 14.43 -7.73
C GLU A 143 11.61 12.97 -8.21
N THR A 144 10.43 12.34 -8.10
CA THR A 144 10.24 10.94 -8.51
C THR A 144 9.58 10.84 -9.88
N ILE A 145 10.34 10.34 -10.86
CA ILE A 145 9.86 10.06 -12.21
C ILE A 145 9.43 8.60 -12.31
N LEU A 146 8.22 8.36 -12.85
CA LEU A 146 7.67 7.03 -13.05
C LEU A 146 8.30 6.32 -14.24
N ASN A 147 8.63 5.05 -14.08
CA ASN A 147 9.28 4.23 -15.10
C ASN A 147 8.41 3.04 -15.49
N GLU A 148 8.71 2.47 -16.65
CA GLU A 148 8.11 1.21 -17.07
C GLU A 148 8.42 0.10 -16.05
N GLY A 149 7.39 -0.65 -15.66
CA GLY A 149 7.53 -1.75 -14.69
C GLY A 149 7.43 -1.33 -13.22
N ASP A 150 7.40 -0.03 -12.92
CA ASP A 150 7.03 0.47 -11.59
C ASP A 150 5.61 -0.03 -11.22
N ARG A 151 5.37 -0.24 -9.93
CA ARG A 151 4.12 -0.81 -9.37
C ARG A 151 3.45 0.09 -8.36
#